data_AF-A0A2E6P7H5-F1
#
_entry.id   AF-A0A2E6P7H5-F1
#
_cell.length_a   1.000
_cell.length_b   1.000
_cell.length_c   1.000
_cell.angle_alpha   90.00
_cell.angle_beta   90.00
_cell.angle_gamma   90.00
#
_symmetry.space_group_name_H-M   'P 1'
#
loop_
_entity.id
_entity.type
_entity.pdbx_description
1 polymer ?
#
loop_
_entity_poly.entity_id
_entity_poly.type
_entity_poly.pdbx_seq_one_letter_code
_entity_poly.pdbx_strand_id
1 'polypeptide(L)'
;MHLIRIELENFKSFGGEMVIPFDMGFTAITGPNGSGKSNCGDAIQFVLGPKSTKALRASNVSELIFNGGGRGKAAKQMSVTLVFANVPEHDGQRRLRIQEDEVSFTRSVRLNRKGDPVSSFRIGDKPSTSTEMRRVLAEAGLRGDGYNIVLQGDVTNLATMTPHRRRGVLEEVAGVTAYDDEIRRANNQRKHVENSIETIDLLEVDKKKQLKQLGKEREQALKFRELKEERDKKKGHPLPV
;
A
#
# COMPACT_ATOMS: atom_id res chain seq x y z
N MET A 1 -0.69 3.55 -22.95
CA MET A 1 -0.51 4.52 -21.83
C MET A 1 0.82 5.26 -21.97
N HIS A 2 0.84 6.59 -21.90
CA HIS A 2 2.08 7.41 -21.91
C HIS A 2 1.91 8.64 -21.01
N LEU A 3 3.02 9.23 -20.54
CA LEU A 3 3.00 10.49 -19.78
C LEU A 3 2.73 11.64 -20.74
N ILE A 4 1.67 12.42 -20.51
CA ILE A 4 1.30 13.59 -21.33
C ILE A 4 2.00 14.84 -20.82
N ARG A 5 2.03 15.01 -19.50
CA ARG A 5 2.62 16.19 -18.86
C ARG A 5 2.95 15.97 -17.40
N ILE A 6 3.87 16.77 -16.90
CA ILE A 6 4.15 16.96 -15.47
C ILE A 6 3.69 18.36 -15.10
N GLU A 7 2.85 18.48 -14.08
CA GLU A 7 2.45 19.75 -13.51
C GLU A 7 3.14 19.90 -12.15
N LEU A 8 3.80 21.03 -11.93
CA LEU A 8 4.64 21.32 -10.79
C LEU A 8 4.15 22.60 -10.13
N GLU A 9 4.07 22.60 -8.81
CA GLU A 9 3.85 23.81 -8.02
C GLU A 9 4.91 23.87 -6.93
N ASN A 10 5.74 24.92 -6.94
CA ASN A 10 6.72 25.19 -5.87
C ASN A 10 7.67 24.01 -5.56
N PHE A 11 8.15 23.29 -6.58
CA PHE A 11 9.01 22.11 -6.44
C PHE A 11 10.49 22.42 -6.73
N LYS A 12 11.36 22.27 -5.73
CA LYS A 12 12.82 22.51 -5.78
C LYS A 12 13.20 23.87 -6.34
N SER A 13 13.67 23.94 -7.58
CA SER A 13 14.05 25.18 -8.27
C SER A 13 12.88 25.81 -9.03
N PHE A 14 11.77 25.09 -9.19
CA PHE A 14 10.57 25.57 -9.89
C PHE A 14 9.66 26.29 -8.89
N GLY A 15 9.72 27.62 -8.88
CA GLY A 15 8.81 28.46 -8.09
C GLY A 15 7.53 28.76 -8.87
N GLY A 16 6.39 28.76 -8.19
CA GLY A 16 5.08 28.92 -8.83
C GLY A 16 4.64 27.66 -9.58
N GLU A 17 3.67 27.83 -10.48
CA GLU A 17 3.12 26.77 -11.33
C GLU A 17 3.94 26.61 -12.61
N MET A 18 4.22 25.36 -12.99
CA MET A 18 4.91 25.02 -14.23
C MET A 18 4.34 23.73 -14.81
N VAL A 19 4.14 23.71 -16.12
CA VAL A 19 3.69 22.52 -16.85
C VAL A 19 4.74 22.15 -17.88
N ILE A 20 5.19 20.89 -17.83
CA ILE A 20 6.16 20.33 -18.77
C ILE A 20 5.43 19.28 -19.62
N PRO A 21 5.15 19.56 -20.91
CA PRO A 21 4.51 18.61 -21.81
C PRO A 21 5.49 17.52 -22.25
N PHE A 22 4.95 16.35 -22.56
CA PHE A 22 5.65 15.19 -23.10
C PHE A 22 4.88 14.71 -24.32
N ASP A 23 5.60 14.52 -25.42
CA ASP A 23 5.02 13.99 -26.65
C ASP A 23 5.14 12.47 -26.70
N MET A 24 4.27 11.83 -27.49
CA MET A 24 4.42 10.42 -27.79
C MET A 24 5.74 10.15 -28.54
N GLY A 25 6.42 9.08 -28.14
CA GLY A 25 7.71 8.70 -28.70
C GLY A 25 8.86 9.12 -27.80
N PHE A 26 9.75 9.98 -28.31
CA PHE A 26 10.99 10.34 -27.64
C PHE A 26 11.01 11.82 -27.26
N THR A 27 11.09 12.10 -25.96
CA THR A 27 11.22 13.46 -25.41
C THR A 27 12.61 13.63 -24.80
N ALA A 28 13.35 14.66 -25.21
CA ALA A 28 14.65 15.00 -24.66
C ALA A 28 14.59 16.29 -23.83
N ILE A 29 15.04 16.22 -22.57
CA ILE A 29 15.15 17.38 -21.69
C ILE A 29 16.60 17.87 -21.69
N THR A 30 16.84 19.02 -22.29
CA THR A 30 18.19 19.63 -22.43
C THR A 30 18.23 21.04 -21.83
N GLY A 31 19.45 21.57 -21.64
CA GLY A 31 19.68 22.89 -21.05
C GLY A 31 20.99 22.98 -20.26
N PRO A 32 21.40 24.19 -19.83
CA PRO A 32 22.65 24.42 -19.10
C PRO A 32 22.70 23.70 -17.74
N ASN A 33 23.90 23.48 -17.19
CA ASN A 33 24.04 22.96 -15.83
C ASN A 33 23.35 23.88 -14.81
N GLY A 34 22.64 23.28 -13.85
CA GLY A 34 21.86 24.03 -12.86
C GLY A 34 20.47 24.50 -13.32
N SER A 35 20.06 24.27 -14.58
CA SER A 35 18.73 24.68 -15.08
C SER A 35 17.54 23.84 -14.58
N GLY A 36 17.75 22.93 -13.62
CA GLY A 36 16.68 22.10 -13.07
C GLY A 36 16.31 20.84 -13.87
N LYS A 37 17.08 20.44 -14.89
CA LYS A 37 16.80 19.23 -15.69
C LYS A 37 16.60 17.98 -14.83
N SER A 38 17.51 17.74 -13.89
CA SER A 38 17.44 16.60 -12.96
C SER A 38 16.17 16.64 -12.08
N ASN A 39 15.63 17.84 -11.80
CA ASN A 39 14.43 18.00 -11.00
C ASN A 39 13.18 17.46 -11.71
N CYS A 40 13.20 17.33 -13.05
CA CYS A 40 12.11 16.67 -13.79
C CYS A 40 12.04 15.17 -13.44
N GLY A 41 13.19 14.49 -13.42
CA GLY A 41 13.28 13.09 -13.00
C GLY A 41 12.92 12.92 -11.51
N ASP A 42 13.38 13.85 -10.67
CA ASP A 42 13.04 13.85 -9.24
C ASP A 42 11.53 14.05 -9.00
N ALA A 43 10.86 14.86 -9.82
CA ALA A 43 9.42 15.08 -9.74
C ALA A 43 8.63 13.80 -10.08
N ILE A 44 9.03 13.10 -11.16
CA ILE A 44 8.44 11.81 -11.53
C ILE A 44 8.63 10.81 -10.38
N GLN A 45 9.85 10.69 -9.86
CA GLN A 45 10.15 9.78 -8.76
C GLN A 45 9.40 10.15 -7.47
N PHE A 46 9.20 11.44 -7.23
CA PHE A 46 8.47 11.93 -6.07
C PHE A 46 7.00 11.46 -6.07
N VAL A 47 6.33 11.44 -7.23
CA VAL A 47 4.95 10.94 -7.35
C VAL A 47 4.90 9.41 -7.33
N LEU A 48 5.75 8.74 -8.12
CA LEU A 48 5.74 7.27 -8.18
C LEU A 48 6.17 6.60 -6.85
N GLY A 49 6.88 7.34 -6.01
CA GLY A 49 7.34 6.90 -4.70
C GLY A 49 8.71 6.20 -4.78
N PRO A 50 9.65 6.49 -3.88
CA PRO A 50 10.97 5.87 -3.90
C PRO A 50 10.94 4.39 -3.48
N LYS A 51 11.93 3.61 -3.95
CA LYS A 51 12.24 2.22 -3.54
C LYS A 51 12.40 2.02 -2.03
N SER A 52 12.69 3.09 -1.30
CA SER A 52 12.75 3.11 0.16
C SER A 52 12.60 4.55 0.66
N THR A 53 12.06 4.72 1.87
CA THR A 53 12.08 6.00 2.60
C THR A 53 13.51 6.55 2.79
N LYS A 54 14.55 5.71 2.70
CA LYS A 54 15.97 6.11 2.75
C LYS A 54 16.55 6.56 1.39
N ALA A 55 15.88 6.29 0.28
CA ALA A 55 16.39 6.53 -1.07
C ALA A 55 16.00 7.90 -1.65
N LEU A 56 15.09 8.63 -0.99
CA LEU A 56 14.95 10.06 -1.21
C LEU A 56 16.26 10.72 -0.77
N ARG A 57 17.07 11.16 -1.74
CA ARG A 57 18.32 11.92 -1.49
C ARG A 57 18.11 13.17 -0.63
N ALA A 58 16.86 13.61 -0.46
CA ALA A 58 16.46 14.57 0.56
C ALA A 58 16.02 13.80 1.81
N SER A 59 16.89 13.76 2.82
CA SER A 59 16.57 13.28 4.18
C SER A 59 15.35 13.99 4.79
N ASN A 60 14.88 15.08 4.19
CA ASN A 60 13.69 15.80 4.55
C ASN A 60 12.84 16.13 3.31
N VAL A 61 11.60 15.64 3.25
CA VAL A 61 10.65 15.95 2.16
C VAL A 61 10.40 17.46 2.04
N SER A 62 10.62 18.22 3.12
CA SER A 62 10.57 19.68 3.16
C SER A 62 11.64 20.37 2.28
N GLU A 63 12.79 19.74 2.02
CA GLU A 63 13.84 20.30 1.14
C GLU A 63 13.44 20.30 -0.34
N LEU A 64 12.40 19.55 -0.69
CA LEU A 64 11.82 19.55 -2.03
C LEU A 64 10.93 20.77 -2.26
N ILE A 65 10.52 21.49 -1.21
CA ILE A 65 9.70 22.70 -1.33
C ILE A 65 10.58 23.85 -1.81
N PHE A 66 10.08 24.63 -2.77
CA PHE A 66 10.78 25.80 -3.30
C PHE A 66 11.20 26.76 -2.17
N ASN A 67 12.50 27.00 -2.06
CA ASN A 67 13.09 27.74 -0.94
C ASN A 67 13.15 29.26 -1.16
N GLY A 68 12.60 29.78 -2.26
CA GLY A 68 12.66 31.21 -2.59
C GLY A 68 13.79 31.60 -3.55
N GLY A 69 14.75 30.70 -3.82
CA GLY A 69 15.92 31.04 -4.63
C GLY A 69 16.70 32.23 -4.05
N GLY A 70 17.27 33.08 -4.90
CA GLY A 70 18.12 34.20 -4.45
C GLY A 70 17.39 35.47 -3.99
N ARG A 71 16.11 35.66 -4.34
CA ARG A 71 15.33 36.89 -4.05
C ARG A 71 13.85 36.68 -3.75
N GLY A 72 13.35 35.44 -3.82
CA GLY A 72 11.94 35.10 -3.62
C GLY A 72 11.65 34.62 -2.19
N LYS A 73 10.37 34.47 -1.89
CA LYS A 73 9.90 33.93 -0.62
C LYS A 73 9.82 32.40 -0.69
N ALA A 74 10.26 31.71 0.36
CA ALA A 74 10.09 30.28 0.49
C ALA A 74 8.60 29.90 0.48
N ALA A 75 8.25 28.88 -0.30
CA ALA A 75 6.92 28.31 -0.31
C ALA A 75 6.68 27.48 0.97
N LYS A 76 5.41 27.29 1.33
CA LYS A 76 4.99 26.44 2.46
C LYS A 76 4.34 25.13 2.00
N GLN A 77 4.11 25.01 0.71
CA GLN A 77 3.50 23.86 0.08
C GLN A 77 4.14 23.64 -1.29
N MET A 78 4.07 22.40 -1.75
CA MET A 78 4.41 22.02 -3.11
C MET A 78 3.45 20.93 -3.60
N SER A 79 3.29 20.82 -4.90
CA SER A 79 2.58 19.72 -5.53
C SER A 79 3.27 19.28 -6.81
N VAL A 80 3.16 17.99 -7.11
CA VAL A 80 3.57 17.41 -8.39
C VAL A 80 2.44 16.51 -8.85
N THR A 81 2.01 16.71 -10.09
CA THR A 81 1.01 15.89 -10.76
C THR A 81 1.63 15.25 -12.00
N LEU A 82 1.50 13.94 -12.13
CA LEU A 82 1.78 13.23 -13.38
C LEU A 82 0.46 12.93 -14.07
N VAL A 83 0.33 13.34 -15.34
CA VAL A 83 -0.88 13.07 -16.13
C VAL A 83 -0.56 12.08 -17.23
N PHE A 84 -1.26 10.96 -17.24
CA PHE A 84 -1.07 9.88 -18.20
C PHE A 84 -2.27 9.74 -19.13
N ALA A 85 -2.01 9.51 -20.40
CA ALA A 85 -3.01 9.02 -21.34
C ALA A 85 -3.37 7.57 -20.98
N ASN A 86 -4.64 7.32 -20.69
CA ASN A 86 -5.20 6.02 -20.33
C ASN A 86 -6.23 5.53 -21.36
N VAL A 87 -6.07 5.92 -22.63
CA VAL A 87 -6.92 5.48 -23.74
C VAL A 87 -6.97 3.94 -23.85
N PRO A 88 -8.12 3.35 -24.26
CA PRO A 88 -8.23 1.91 -24.47
C PRO A 88 -7.20 1.40 -25.47
N GLU A 89 -6.61 0.24 -25.19
CA GLU A 89 -5.75 -0.48 -26.13
C GLU A 89 -6.59 -1.19 -27.20
N HIS A 90 -5.95 -1.87 -28.15
CA HIS A 90 -6.62 -2.52 -29.27
C HIS A 90 -7.63 -3.61 -28.86
N ASP A 91 -7.47 -4.18 -27.66
CA ASP A 91 -8.39 -5.15 -27.05
C ASP A 91 -9.57 -4.50 -26.31
N GLY A 92 -9.65 -3.16 -26.32
CA GLY A 92 -10.64 -2.38 -25.59
C GLY A 92 -10.36 -2.24 -24.10
N GLN A 93 -9.28 -2.85 -23.58
CA GLN A 93 -8.92 -2.72 -22.17
C GLN A 93 -8.04 -1.50 -21.93
N ARG A 94 -8.18 -0.91 -20.76
CA ARG A 94 -7.32 0.17 -20.28
C ARG A 94 -6.28 -0.42 -19.33
N ARG A 95 -5.04 0.08 -19.37
CA ARG A 95 -4.00 -0.31 -18.41
C ARG A 95 -4.38 0.04 -16.98
N LEU A 96 -4.92 1.24 -16.77
CA LEU A 96 -5.52 1.63 -15.50
C LEU A 96 -7.01 1.31 -15.55
N ARG A 97 -7.52 0.65 -14.51
CA ARG A 97 -8.96 0.33 -14.34
C ARG A 97 -9.78 1.57 -13.94
N ILE A 98 -9.52 2.69 -14.59
CA ILE A 98 -10.18 3.98 -14.39
C ILE A 98 -10.82 4.36 -15.73
N GLN A 99 -12.11 4.69 -15.72
CA GLN A 99 -12.90 5.00 -16.92
C GLN A 99 -12.71 6.46 -17.36
N GLU A 100 -11.45 6.89 -17.45
CA GLU A 100 -11.04 8.23 -17.88
C GLU A 100 -9.90 8.08 -18.90
N ASP A 101 -9.93 8.89 -19.95
CA ASP A 101 -8.91 8.90 -21.02
C ASP A 101 -7.61 9.57 -20.59
N GLU A 102 -7.67 10.44 -19.59
CA GLU A 102 -6.51 10.98 -18.89
C GLU A 102 -6.66 10.69 -17.40
N VAL A 103 -5.59 10.20 -16.77
CA VAL A 103 -5.56 9.97 -15.32
C VAL A 103 -4.41 10.76 -14.74
N SER A 104 -4.71 11.56 -13.72
CA SER A 104 -3.71 12.33 -12.98
C SER A 104 -3.36 11.65 -11.65
N PHE A 105 -2.10 11.72 -11.26
CA PHE A 105 -1.61 11.27 -9.96
C PHE A 105 -0.89 12.44 -9.30
N THR A 106 -1.48 12.98 -8.24
CA THR A 106 -0.94 14.15 -7.53
C THR A 106 -0.42 13.75 -6.17
N ARG A 107 0.84 14.08 -5.90
CA ARG A 107 1.41 14.09 -4.55
C ARG A 107 1.67 15.53 -4.15
N SER A 108 1.16 15.95 -3.00
CA SER A 108 1.39 17.28 -2.44
C SER A 108 1.92 17.20 -1.03
N VAL A 109 2.72 18.20 -0.65
CA VAL A 109 3.30 18.32 0.69
C VAL A 109 3.09 19.74 1.16
N ARG A 110 2.59 19.89 2.39
CA ARG A 110 2.43 21.18 3.07
C ARG A 110 3.10 21.14 4.44
N LEU A 111 3.68 22.25 4.87
CA LEU A 111 4.20 22.40 6.22
C LEU A 111 3.05 22.72 7.19
N ASN A 112 2.96 21.98 8.28
CA ASN A 112 2.02 22.28 9.36
C ASN A 112 2.47 23.54 10.16
N ARG A 113 1.71 23.95 11.17
CA ARG A 113 2.05 25.11 12.02
C ARG A 113 3.37 24.94 12.79
N LYS A 114 3.81 23.70 13.01
CA LYS A 114 5.07 23.34 13.68
C LYS A 114 6.26 23.19 12.71
N GLY A 115 6.01 23.29 11.40
CA GLY A 115 7.02 23.10 10.35
C GLY A 115 7.18 21.66 9.87
N ASP A 116 6.38 20.70 10.36
CA ASP A 116 6.47 19.31 9.90
C ASP A 116 5.77 19.12 8.54
N PRO A 117 6.36 18.35 7.61
CA PRO A 117 5.77 18.08 6.32
C PRO A 117 4.60 17.09 6.43
N VAL A 118 3.45 17.47 5.88
CA VAL A 118 2.25 16.62 5.76
C VAL A 118 2.04 16.32 4.27
N SER A 119 2.11 15.03 3.91
CA SER A 119 1.86 14.57 2.54
C SER A 119 0.38 14.27 2.31
N SER A 120 -0.12 14.59 1.13
CA SER A 120 -1.44 14.20 0.63
C SER A 120 -1.32 13.63 -0.79
N PHE A 121 -2.25 12.74 -1.15
CA PHE A 121 -2.25 12.01 -2.41
C PHE A 121 -3.63 12.10 -3.05
N ARG A 122 -3.69 12.23 -4.38
CA ARG A 122 -4.93 12.25 -5.17
C ARG A 122 -4.77 11.47 -6.48
N ILE A 123 -5.80 10.74 -6.86
CA ILE A 123 -5.91 10.09 -8.19
C ILE A 123 -7.09 10.75 -8.91
N GLY A 124 -6.84 11.37 -10.05
CA GLY A 124 -7.79 12.31 -10.64
C GLY A 124 -8.10 13.41 -9.63
N ASP A 125 -9.40 13.66 -9.43
CA ASP A 125 -9.85 14.59 -8.41
C ASP A 125 -10.04 13.99 -7.00
N LYS A 126 -9.95 12.66 -6.85
CA LYS A 126 -10.31 11.98 -5.61
C LYS A 126 -9.12 11.89 -4.64
N PRO A 127 -9.30 12.22 -3.34
CA PRO A 127 -8.32 11.93 -2.31
C PRO A 127 -8.02 10.43 -2.26
N SER A 128 -6.75 10.08 -2.07
CA SER A 128 -6.30 8.69 -1.96
C SER A 128 -5.25 8.55 -0.87
N THR A 129 -4.95 7.30 -0.50
CA THR A 129 -3.81 7.00 0.37
C THR A 129 -2.55 6.73 -0.46
N SER A 130 -1.37 6.89 0.15
CA SER A 130 -0.10 6.50 -0.48
C SER A 130 -0.07 5.03 -0.92
N THR A 131 -0.75 4.16 -0.16
CA THR A 131 -0.82 2.72 -0.45
C THR A 131 -1.69 2.45 -1.68
N GLU A 132 -2.85 3.10 -1.75
CA GLU A 132 -3.78 2.96 -2.87
C GLU A 132 -3.19 3.52 -4.17
N MET A 133 -2.62 4.73 -4.13
CA MET A 133 -1.93 5.31 -5.28
C MET A 133 -0.81 4.40 -5.81
N ARG A 134 0.03 3.86 -4.92
CA ARG A 134 1.09 2.93 -5.30
C ARG A 134 0.55 1.64 -5.91
N ARG A 135 -0.54 1.11 -5.37
CA ARG A 135 -1.20 -0.08 -5.93
C ARG A 135 -1.67 0.18 -7.35
N VAL A 136 -2.39 1.27 -7.59
CA VAL A 136 -2.92 1.63 -8.92
C VAL A 136 -1.79 1.83 -9.93
N LEU A 137 -0.72 2.54 -9.54
CA LEU A 137 0.46 2.73 -10.37
C LEU A 137 1.19 1.40 -10.68
N ALA A 138 1.31 0.52 -9.69
CA ALA A 138 1.93 -0.79 -9.87
C ALA A 138 1.11 -1.72 -10.79
N GLU A 139 -0.22 -1.69 -10.71
CA GLU A 139 -1.11 -2.43 -11.63
C GLU A 139 -0.88 -2.00 -13.09
N ALA A 140 -0.49 -0.75 -13.33
CA ALA A 140 -0.15 -0.23 -14.66
C ALA A 140 1.33 -0.40 -15.05
N GLY A 141 2.14 -1.06 -14.20
CA GLY A 141 3.58 -1.24 -14.40
C GLY A 141 4.43 0.01 -14.14
N LEU A 142 3.84 1.07 -13.59
CA LEU A 142 4.52 2.33 -13.26
C LEU A 142 5.04 2.26 -11.82
N ARG A 143 6.23 1.68 -11.64
CA ARG A 143 6.84 1.55 -10.32
C ARG A 143 7.93 2.59 -10.14
N GLY A 144 7.93 3.32 -9.02
CA GLY A 144 9.02 4.28 -8.72
C GLY A 144 10.32 3.61 -8.28
N ASP A 145 10.28 2.30 -8.06
CA ASP A 145 11.39 1.42 -7.69
C ASP A 145 11.79 0.40 -8.77
N GLY A 146 11.04 0.39 -9.88
CA GLY A 146 11.29 -0.47 -11.03
C GLY A 146 12.36 0.11 -11.97
N TYR A 147 12.76 -0.70 -12.96
CA TYR A 147 13.77 -0.36 -13.97
C TYR A 147 13.27 0.59 -15.07
N ASN A 148 12.04 1.06 -14.96
CA ASN A 148 11.46 2.09 -15.83
C ASN A 148 12.05 3.48 -15.59
N ILE A 149 12.83 3.68 -14.51
CA ILE A 149 13.59 4.90 -14.25
C ILE A 149 15.05 4.52 -14.01
N VAL A 150 15.95 5.14 -14.77
CA VAL A 150 17.40 4.99 -14.58
C VAL A 150 17.95 6.30 -14.01
N LEU A 151 18.33 6.27 -12.73
CA LEU A 151 18.89 7.41 -12.02
C LEU A 151 20.40 7.48 -12.16
N GLN A 152 20.93 8.66 -11.85
CA GLN A 152 22.37 8.86 -11.77
C GLN A 152 23.00 7.98 -10.68
N GLY A 153 23.90 7.10 -11.11
CA GLY A 153 24.60 6.14 -10.24
C GLY A 153 24.04 4.72 -10.31
N ASP A 154 22.88 4.51 -10.95
CA ASP A 154 22.28 3.17 -11.04
C ASP A 154 23.15 2.19 -11.83
N VAL A 155 23.83 2.67 -12.88
CA VAL A 155 24.79 1.85 -13.65
C VAL A 155 25.92 1.35 -12.75
N THR A 156 26.53 2.24 -11.97
CA THR A 156 27.61 1.89 -11.03
C THR A 156 27.10 0.95 -9.94
N ASN A 157 25.90 1.20 -9.42
CA ASN A 157 25.26 0.33 -8.43
C ASN A 157 25.05 -1.08 -8.99
N LEU A 158 24.48 -1.20 -10.19
CA LEU A 158 24.23 -2.49 -10.84
C LEU A 158 25.53 -3.26 -11.10
N ALA A 159 26.59 -2.56 -11.51
CA ALA A 159 27.91 -3.14 -11.74
C ALA A 159 28.58 -3.66 -10.46
N THR A 160 28.41 -2.96 -9.34
CA THR A 160 29.03 -3.29 -8.05
C THR A 160 28.16 -4.13 -7.11
N MET A 161 26.89 -4.38 -7.47
CA MET A 161 25.94 -5.17 -6.69
C MET A 161 26.39 -6.63 -6.52
N THR A 162 26.05 -7.19 -5.35
CA THR A 162 26.24 -8.62 -5.08
C THR A 162 25.39 -9.49 -6.01
N PRO A 163 25.83 -10.72 -6.35
CA PRO A 163 25.08 -11.61 -7.24
C PRO A 163 23.63 -11.84 -6.81
N HIS A 164 23.38 -12.00 -5.50
CA HIS A 164 22.04 -12.18 -4.98
C HIS A 164 21.13 -10.97 -5.25
N ARG A 165 21.61 -9.76 -4.99
CA ARG A 165 20.85 -8.54 -5.28
C ARG A 165 20.65 -8.35 -6.78
N ARG A 166 21.67 -8.65 -7.59
CA ARG A 166 21.58 -8.60 -9.06
C ARG A 166 20.58 -9.61 -9.61
N ARG A 167 20.45 -10.78 -9.01
CA ARG A 167 19.40 -11.76 -9.37
C ARG A 167 18.01 -11.20 -9.16
N GLY A 168 17.77 -10.53 -8.02
CA GLY A 168 16.47 -9.90 -7.74
C GLY A 168 16.06 -8.85 -8.77
N VAL A 169 17.03 -8.11 -9.34
CA VAL A 169 16.82 -7.19 -10.47
C VAL A 169 16.25 -7.92 -11.69
N LEU A 170 16.87 -9.05 -12.04
CA LEU A 170 16.48 -9.84 -13.20
C LEU A 170 15.11 -10.49 -12.98
N GLU A 171 14.84 -11.01 -11.77
CA GLU A 171 13.54 -11.57 -11.38
C GLU A 171 12.41 -10.52 -11.50
N GLU A 172 12.69 -9.27 -11.11
CA GLU A 172 11.76 -8.15 -11.21
C GLU A 172 11.48 -7.77 -12.68
N VAL A 173 12.51 -7.68 -13.52
CA VAL A 173 12.36 -7.40 -14.97
C VAL A 173 11.64 -8.54 -15.69
N ALA A 174 11.89 -9.78 -15.28
CA ALA A 174 11.19 -10.96 -15.81
C ALA A 174 9.74 -11.07 -15.31
N GLY A 175 9.29 -10.19 -14.40
CA GLY A 175 7.92 -10.19 -13.87
C GLY A 175 7.61 -11.34 -12.91
N VAL A 176 8.62 -12.11 -12.48
CA VAL A 176 8.45 -13.27 -11.58
C VAL A 176 8.10 -12.82 -10.16
N THR A 177 8.55 -11.62 -9.76
CA THR A 177 8.31 -11.08 -8.43
C THR A 177 6.83 -10.92 -8.05
N ALA A 178 5.94 -10.69 -9.04
CA ALA A 178 4.50 -10.60 -8.77
C ALA A 178 3.94 -11.94 -8.28
N TYR A 179 4.35 -13.04 -8.93
CA TYR A 179 3.98 -14.40 -8.53
C TYR A 179 4.56 -14.76 -7.17
N ASP A 180 5.83 -14.40 -6.91
CA ASP A 180 6.44 -14.65 -5.61
C ASP A 180 5.73 -13.93 -4.46
N ASP A 181 5.28 -12.70 -4.69
CA ASP A 181 4.50 -11.94 -3.70
C ASP A 181 3.11 -12.53 -3.49
N GLU A 182 2.43 -13.00 -4.53
CA GLU A 182 1.17 -13.73 -4.41
C GLU A 182 1.35 -15.03 -3.62
N ILE A 183 2.37 -15.82 -3.92
CA ILE A 183 2.73 -17.04 -3.18
C ILE A 183 3.00 -16.71 -1.71
N ARG A 184 3.75 -15.63 -1.43
CA ARG A 184 4.04 -15.20 -0.06
C ARG A 184 2.76 -14.79 0.69
N ARG A 185 1.86 -14.03 0.06
CA ARG A 185 0.56 -13.66 0.65
C ARG A 185 -0.30 -14.87 0.92
N ALA A 186 -0.42 -15.79 -0.03
CA ALA A 186 -1.17 -17.02 0.11
C ALA A 186 -0.62 -17.88 1.26
N ASN A 187 0.69 -18.02 1.38
CA ASN A 187 1.32 -18.74 2.49
C ASN A 187 1.08 -18.08 3.86
N ASN A 188 1.12 -16.75 3.94
CA ASN A 188 0.80 -16.04 5.18
C ASN A 188 -0.67 -16.23 5.58
N GLN A 189 -1.58 -16.14 4.61
CA GLN A 189 -2.99 -16.43 4.83
C GLN A 189 -3.21 -17.87 5.29
N ARG A 190 -2.52 -18.83 4.67
CA ARG A 190 -2.58 -20.24 5.06
C ARG A 190 -2.16 -20.45 6.51
N LYS A 191 -1.04 -19.86 6.94
CA LYS A 191 -0.59 -19.90 8.34
C LYS A 191 -1.60 -19.32 9.32
N HIS A 192 -2.26 -18.22 8.96
CA HIS A 192 -3.32 -17.64 9.80
C HIS A 192 -4.51 -18.58 9.95
N VAL A 193 -4.90 -19.27 8.87
CA VAL A 193 -5.99 -20.25 8.90
C VAL A 193 -5.59 -21.48 9.73
N GLU A 194 -4.37 -22.01 9.56
CA GLU A 194 -3.83 -23.13 10.34
C GLU A 194 -3.88 -22.83 11.85
N ASN A 195 -3.38 -21.67 12.28
CA ASN A 195 -3.44 -21.24 13.69
C ASN A 195 -4.89 -21.10 14.21
N SER A 196 -5.81 -20.67 13.35
CA SER A 196 -7.23 -20.53 13.71
C SER A 196 -7.89 -21.89 13.91
N ILE A 197 -7.56 -22.88 13.07
CA ILE A 197 -8.02 -24.28 13.22
C ILE A 197 -7.53 -24.87 14.54
N GLU A 198 -6.23 -24.72 14.85
CA GLU A 198 -5.68 -25.20 16.13
C GLU A 198 -6.42 -24.60 17.33
N THR A 199 -6.76 -23.31 17.26
CA THR A 199 -7.53 -22.63 18.30
C THR A 199 -8.95 -23.20 18.44
N ILE A 200 -9.62 -23.48 17.30
CA ILE A 200 -10.96 -24.06 17.28
C ILE A 200 -10.94 -25.48 17.86
N ASP A 201 -9.95 -26.30 17.52
CA ASP A 201 -9.82 -27.67 18.02
C ASP A 201 -9.69 -27.69 19.56
N LEU A 202 -8.88 -26.78 20.12
CA LEU A 202 -8.76 -26.63 21.57
C LEU A 202 -10.08 -26.25 22.23
N LEU A 203 -10.83 -25.31 21.62
CA LEU A 203 -12.15 -24.91 22.10
C LEU A 203 -13.17 -26.05 21.99
N GLU A 204 -13.13 -26.84 20.92
CA GLU A 204 -14.03 -27.98 20.73
C GLU A 204 -13.81 -29.05 21.80
N VAL A 205 -12.56 -29.36 22.13
CA VAL A 205 -12.20 -30.29 23.21
C VAL A 205 -12.76 -29.80 24.54
N ASP A 206 -12.63 -28.50 24.84
CA ASP A 206 -13.18 -27.92 26.07
C ASP A 206 -14.72 -27.98 26.11
N LYS A 207 -15.39 -27.63 25.00
CA LYS A 207 -16.86 -27.70 24.91
C LYS A 207 -17.38 -29.12 25.04
N LYS A 208 -16.70 -30.12 24.46
CA LYS A 208 -17.03 -31.54 24.65
C LYS A 208 -16.90 -31.98 26.11
N LYS A 209 -15.89 -31.50 26.84
CA LYS A 209 -15.75 -31.75 28.29
C LYS A 209 -16.90 -31.13 29.08
N GLN A 210 -17.23 -29.86 28.80
CA GLN A 210 -18.36 -29.17 29.44
C GLN A 210 -19.69 -29.90 29.19
N LEU A 211 -19.95 -30.33 27.96
CA LEU A 211 -21.16 -31.11 27.62
C LEU A 211 -21.25 -32.43 28.39
N LYS A 212 -20.14 -33.18 28.51
CA LYS A 212 -20.12 -34.42 29.30
C LYS A 212 -20.42 -34.16 30.78
N GLN A 213 -19.88 -33.08 31.34
CA GLN A 213 -20.11 -32.71 32.74
C GLN A 213 -21.57 -32.33 32.98
N LEU A 214 -22.14 -31.45 32.14
CA LEU A 214 -23.56 -31.09 32.19
C LEU A 214 -24.49 -32.29 32.01
N GLY A 215 -24.10 -33.26 31.18
CA GLY A 215 -24.84 -34.52 31.03
C GLY A 215 -24.92 -35.32 32.33
N LYS A 216 -23.82 -35.43 33.07
CA LYS A 216 -23.79 -36.09 34.39
C LYS A 216 -24.61 -35.34 35.43
N GLU A 217 -24.50 -34.02 35.47
CA GLU A 217 -25.27 -33.17 36.38
C GLU A 217 -26.77 -33.29 36.13
N ARG A 218 -27.18 -33.34 34.85
CA ARG A 218 -28.57 -33.61 34.47
C ARG A 218 -29.06 -34.97 34.98
N GLU A 219 -28.27 -36.03 34.81
CA GLU A 219 -28.65 -37.38 35.27
C GLU A 219 -28.81 -37.44 36.79
N GLN A 220 -27.90 -36.80 37.54
CA GLN A 220 -28.00 -36.68 39.00
C GLN A 220 -29.24 -35.90 39.42
N ALA A 221 -29.55 -34.78 38.75
CA ALA A 221 -30.74 -33.99 39.04
C ALA A 221 -32.05 -34.76 38.78
N LEU A 222 -32.10 -35.59 37.72
CA LEU A 222 -33.23 -36.47 37.42
C LEU A 222 -33.41 -37.54 38.50
N LYS A 223 -32.35 -38.27 38.88
CA LYS A 223 -32.39 -39.25 39.98
C LYS A 223 -32.82 -38.61 41.30
N PHE A 224 -32.32 -37.42 41.61
CA PHE A 224 -32.73 -36.68 42.80
C PHE A 224 -34.23 -36.35 42.77
N ARG A 225 -34.77 -35.93 41.63
CA ARG A 225 -36.22 -35.70 41.46
C ARG A 225 -37.03 -36.97 41.69
N GLU A 226 -36.64 -38.08 41.08
CA GLU A 226 -37.33 -39.38 41.23
C GLU A 226 -37.35 -39.83 42.69
N LEU A 227 -36.19 -39.82 43.36
CA LEU A 227 -36.08 -40.19 44.77
C LEU A 227 -36.89 -39.26 45.68
N LYS A 228 -36.96 -37.96 45.34
CA LYS A 228 -37.78 -36.99 46.07
C LYS A 228 -39.28 -37.29 45.91
N GLU A 229 -39.72 -37.62 44.70
CA GLU A 229 -41.10 -38.02 44.41
C GLU A 229 -41.47 -39.35 45.11
N GLU A 230 -40.58 -40.35 45.12
CA GLU A 230 -40.79 -41.60 45.88
C GLU A 230 -40.88 -41.36 47.39
N ARG A 231 -39.99 -40.53 47.93
CA ARG A 231 -40.02 -40.15 49.35
C ARG A 231 -41.35 -39.47 49.70
N ASP A 232 -41.82 -38.55 48.86
CA ASP A 232 -43.06 -37.82 49.11
C ASP A 232 -44.28 -38.73 49.01
N LYS A 233 -44.29 -39.71 48.09
CA LYS A 233 -45.31 -40.79 48.07
C LYS A 233 -45.30 -41.64 49.34
N LYS A 234 -44.12 -42.04 49.84
CA LYS A 234 -44.00 -42.86 51.06
C LYS A 234 -44.40 -42.09 52.33
N LYS A 235 -44.18 -40.77 52.39
CA LYS A 235 -44.65 -39.92 53.51
C LYS A 235 -46.15 -39.64 53.48
N GLY A 236 -46.81 -39.83 52.35
CA GLY A 236 -48.26 -39.65 52.18
C GLY A 236 -49.12 -40.87 52.56
N HIS A 237 -48.52 -42.01 52.91
CA HIS A 237 -49.26 -43.15 53.48
C HIS A 237 -49.24 -43.06 55.02
N PRO A 238 -50.40 -42.90 55.69
CA PRO A 238 -50.46 -43.06 57.14
C PRO A 238 -50.11 -44.52 57.45
N LEU A 239 -49.22 -44.72 58.42
CA LEU A 239 -48.96 -46.05 58.97
C LEU A 239 -50.30 -46.62 59.48
N PRO A 240 -50.69 -47.85 59.12
CA PRO A 240 -51.84 -48.49 59.73
C PRO A 240 -51.53 -48.64 61.22
N VAL A 241 -52.44 -48.10 62.04
CA VAL A 241 -52.41 -48.09 63.50
C VAL A 241 -52.46 -49.51 64.04
#